data_AF-A0A9E2CH28-F1
#
_entry.id   AF-A0A9E2CH28-F1
#
_cell.length_a   1.000
_cell.length_b   1.000
_cell.length_c   1.000
_cell.angle_alpha   90.00
_cell.angle_beta   90.00
_cell.angle_gamma   90.00
#
_symmetry.space_group_name_H-M   'P 1'
#
loop_
_entity.id
_entity.type
_entity.pdbx_description
1 polymer ?
#
loop_
_entity_poly.entity_id
_entity_poly.type
_entity_poly.pdbx_seq_one_letter_code
_entity_poly.pdbx_strand_id
1 'polypeptide(L)'
;MATMHNLESRDHWIAVAKDNDVPQLALLASKLSTGARGQLLASIEECLVHPEIRAHEHTRVPLAKLLIAMVPDSWAAIRTFIIDRGATRLDGEVRFSLFCFLDDLPRLSAAPALISEAAHLVGDYLRHAESNTASATWMAGDLLGAHWDPREAVPILIDVLTNGRYAEGRLAALHGLEHAIGNADCSGALGQSIIRVISKVASDDRSRRVRESAQRVRNGVSVCGQPGIAKYAPDV
;
A
#
# COMPACT_ATOMS: atom_id res chain seq x y z
N MET A 1 20.33 -37.80 3.30
CA MET A 1 19.61 -36.84 4.17
C MET A 1 20.57 -35.71 4.50
N ALA A 2 20.46 -34.58 3.79
CA ALA A 2 21.24 -33.39 4.10
C ALA A 2 20.61 -32.73 5.34
N THR A 3 21.38 -32.58 6.41
CA THR A 3 20.97 -31.93 7.65
C THR A 3 20.63 -30.46 7.37
N MET A 4 19.39 -30.06 7.66
CA MET A 4 18.80 -28.72 7.44
C MET A 4 19.44 -27.57 8.26
N HIS A 5 20.64 -27.74 8.82
CA HIS A 5 21.21 -26.78 9.78
C HIS A 5 21.77 -25.47 9.19
N ASN A 6 21.72 -25.27 7.86
CA ASN A 6 22.30 -24.07 7.21
C ASN A 6 21.29 -23.22 6.42
N LEU A 7 19.99 -23.55 6.50
CA LEU A 7 18.90 -22.80 5.84
C LEU A 7 18.26 -21.72 6.73
N GLU A 8 18.83 -21.46 7.91
CA GLU A 8 18.17 -20.69 8.97
C GLU A 8 18.78 -19.31 9.21
N SER A 9 19.84 -18.93 8.50
CA SER A 9 20.38 -17.57 8.67
C SER A 9 19.48 -16.56 7.96
N ARG A 10 19.24 -15.42 8.62
CA ARG A 10 18.54 -14.27 8.04
C ARG A 10 19.11 -13.89 6.67
N ASP A 11 20.43 -13.87 6.55
CA ASP A 11 21.11 -13.44 5.33
C ASP A 11 20.83 -14.39 4.16
N HIS A 12 20.65 -15.68 4.43
CA HIS A 12 20.17 -16.64 3.44
C HIS A 12 18.77 -16.26 2.93
N TRP A 13 17.82 -15.98 3.84
CA TRP A 13 16.45 -15.60 3.46
C TRP A 13 16.38 -14.26 2.73
N ILE A 14 17.23 -13.29 3.09
CA ILE A 14 17.37 -12.03 2.33
C ILE A 14 17.83 -12.32 0.90
N ALA A 15 18.82 -13.19 0.72
CA ALA A 15 19.29 -13.57 -0.62
C ALA A 15 18.18 -14.27 -1.42
N VAL A 16 17.49 -15.24 -0.82
CA VAL A 16 16.36 -15.94 -1.44
C VAL A 16 15.26 -14.94 -1.85
N ALA A 17 14.91 -13.99 -1.00
CA ALA A 17 13.84 -13.02 -1.28
C ALA A 17 14.18 -11.96 -2.34
N LYS A 18 15.46 -11.77 -2.68
CA LYS A 18 15.86 -10.94 -3.83
C LYS A 18 15.47 -11.58 -5.16
N ASP A 19 15.59 -12.90 -5.26
CA ASP A 19 15.43 -13.64 -6.51
C ASP A 19 14.04 -14.25 -6.70
N ASN A 20 13.16 -14.15 -5.69
CA ASN A 20 11.84 -14.77 -5.71
C ASN A 20 10.74 -13.73 -5.50
N ASP A 21 9.59 -13.92 -6.14
CA ASP A 21 8.38 -13.13 -5.88
C ASP A 21 7.67 -13.57 -4.59
N VAL A 22 6.65 -12.82 -4.16
CA VAL A 22 5.95 -13.09 -2.90
C VAL A 22 5.24 -14.45 -2.89
N PRO A 23 4.53 -14.88 -3.95
CA PRO A 23 3.97 -16.24 -4.02
C PRO A 23 5.00 -17.36 -3.91
N GLN A 24 6.16 -17.23 -4.58
CA GLN A 24 7.24 -18.21 -4.46
C GLN A 24 7.79 -18.26 -3.03
N LEU A 25 7.97 -17.10 -2.40
CA LEU A 25 8.42 -17.00 -1.02
C LEU A 25 7.42 -17.62 -0.05
N ALA A 26 6.12 -17.45 -0.26
CA ALA A 26 5.10 -18.06 0.58
C ALA A 26 5.16 -19.60 0.49
N LEU A 27 5.37 -20.13 -0.71
CA LEU A 27 5.54 -21.56 -0.93
C LEU A 27 6.79 -22.10 -0.23
N LEU A 28 7.89 -21.35 -0.24
CA LEU A 28 9.13 -21.71 0.48
C LEU A 28 8.96 -21.62 2.00
N ALA A 29 8.33 -20.55 2.49
CA ALA A 29 8.08 -20.33 3.91
C ALA A 29 7.13 -21.40 4.47
N SER A 30 6.15 -21.88 3.69
CA SER A 30 5.24 -22.96 4.12
C SER A 30 5.93 -24.29 4.44
N LYS A 31 7.16 -24.49 3.93
CA LYS A 31 7.97 -25.70 4.18
C LYS A 31 8.74 -25.64 5.49
N LEU A 32 8.82 -24.47 6.11
CA LEU A 32 9.45 -24.29 7.42
C LEU A 32 8.54 -24.82 8.52
N SER A 33 9.16 -25.36 9.58
CA SER A 33 8.43 -25.68 10.81
C SER A 33 7.85 -24.40 11.43
N THR A 34 6.79 -24.53 12.23
CA THR A 34 6.22 -23.38 12.96
C THR A 34 7.26 -22.67 13.82
N GLY A 35 8.18 -23.41 14.46
CA GLY A 35 9.28 -22.83 15.23
C GLY A 35 10.25 -22.02 14.35
N ALA A 36 10.66 -22.56 13.20
CA ALA A 36 11.55 -21.88 12.27
C ALA A 36 10.91 -20.62 11.66
N ARG A 37 9.61 -20.68 11.32
CA ARG A 37 8.86 -19.49 10.86
C ARG A 37 8.82 -18.41 11.94
N GLY A 38 8.54 -18.78 13.19
CA GLY A 38 8.55 -17.84 14.31
C GLY A 38 9.91 -17.18 14.53
N GLN A 39 11.01 -17.95 14.42
CA GLN A 39 12.37 -17.42 14.53
C GLN A 39 12.71 -16.46 13.36
N LEU A 40 12.34 -16.83 12.13
CA LEU A 40 12.54 -15.98 10.96
C LEU A 40 11.76 -14.67 11.09
N LEU A 41 10.49 -14.74 11.49
CA LEU A 41 9.66 -13.56 11.72
C LEU A 41 10.26 -12.63 12.79
N ALA A 42 10.65 -13.19 13.95
CA ALA A 42 11.30 -12.41 15.00
C ALA A 42 12.60 -11.74 14.52
N SER A 43 13.41 -12.45 13.72
CA SER A 43 14.63 -11.89 13.14
C SER A 43 14.35 -10.76 12.15
N ILE A 44 13.30 -10.87 11.32
CA ILE A 44 12.88 -9.81 10.41
C ILE A 44 12.42 -8.58 11.17
N GLU A 45 11.58 -8.76 12.20
CA GLU A 45 11.09 -7.68 13.06
C GLU A 45 12.24 -6.95 13.73
N GLU A 46 13.18 -7.69 14.33
CA GLU A 46 14.41 -7.14 14.91
C GLU A 46 15.16 -6.31 13.87
N CYS A 47 15.41 -6.85 12.68
CA CYS A 47 16.16 -6.13 11.64
C CYS A 47 15.46 -4.84 11.19
N LEU A 48 14.15 -4.85 11.04
CA LEU A 48 13.41 -3.66 10.61
C LEU A 48 13.29 -2.58 11.69
N VAL A 49 13.69 -2.84 12.95
CA VAL A 49 13.79 -1.77 13.96
C VAL A 49 15.05 -0.91 13.76
N HIS A 50 16.10 -1.51 13.21
CA HIS A 50 17.41 -0.90 13.05
C HIS A 50 17.44 0.16 11.91
N PRO A 51 17.79 1.43 12.20
CA PRO A 51 17.84 2.49 11.19
C PRO A 51 18.73 2.16 9.98
N GLU A 52 19.87 1.52 10.20
CA GLU A 52 20.83 1.12 9.16
C GLU A 52 20.24 0.12 8.18
N ILE A 53 19.43 -0.82 8.67
CA ILE A 53 18.72 -1.79 7.83
C ILE A 53 17.58 -1.12 7.07
N ARG A 54 16.79 -0.26 7.75
CA ARG A 54 15.71 0.51 7.11
C ARG A 54 16.23 1.43 5.99
N ALA A 55 17.43 1.96 6.15
CA ALA A 55 18.07 2.79 5.13
C ALA A 55 18.57 1.98 3.92
N HIS A 56 18.87 0.69 4.10
CA HIS A 56 19.45 -0.16 3.07
C HIS A 56 18.37 -0.89 2.26
N GLU A 57 18.03 -0.34 1.08
CA GLU A 57 16.97 -0.85 0.20
C GLU A 57 17.11 -2.35 -0.12
N HIS A 58 18.33 -2.79 -0.49
CA HIS A 58 18.62 -4.20 -0.81
C HIS A 58 18.40 -5.18 0.35
N THR A 59 18.18 -4.68 1.56
CA THR A 59 17.81 -5.50 2.72
C THR A 59 16.35 -5.28 3.08
N ARG A 60 15.90 -4.02 3.18
CA ARG A 60 14.54 -3.65 3.54
C ARG A 60 13.49 -4.27 2.62
N VAL A 61 13.69 -4.21 1.31
CA VAL A 61 12.71 -4.68 0.33
C VAL A 61 12.50 -6.20 0.44
N PRO A 62 13.55 -7.05 0.41
CA PRO A 62 13.40 -8.49 0.67
C PRO A 62 12.72 -8.83 1.99
N LEU A 63 13.02 -8.10 3.08
CA LEU A 63 12.38 -8.30 4.37
C LEU A 63 10.88 -7.98 4.32
N ALA A 64 10.47 -6.91 3.63
CA ALA A 64 9.05 -6.59 3.42
C ALA A 64 8.32 -7.70 2.62
N LYS A 65 8.94 -8.23 1.56
CA LYS A 65 8.40 -9.37 0.79
C LYS A 65 8.18 -10.59 1.68
N LEU A 66 9.16 -10.91 2.53
CA LEU A 66 9.07 -12.03 3.47
C LEU A 66 7.94 -11.84 4.49
N LEU A 67 7.75 -10.62 5.01
CA LEU A 67 6.60 -10.33 5.87
C LEU A 67 5.28 -10.63 5.14
N ILE A 68 5.08 -10.15 3.92
CA ILE A 68 3.84 -10.45 3.18
C ILE A 68 3.71 -11.96 2.89
N ALA A 69 4.78 -12.61 2.46
CA ALA A 69 4.79 -14.03 2.13
C ALA A 69 4.46 -14.96 3.31
N MET A 70 4.65 -14.51 4.56
CA MET A 70 4.39 -15.27 5.78
C MET A 70 3.02 -14.98 6.42
N VAL A 71 2.15 -14.26 5.73
CA VAL A 71 0.77 -14.07 6.18
C VAL A 71 0.05 -15.43 6.31
N PRO A 72 -0.74 -15.68 7.38
CA PRO A 72 -1.19 -14.72 8.41
C PRO A 72 -0.24 -14.52 9.60
N ASP A 73 0.81 -15.33 9.74
CA ASP A 73 1.67 -15.35 10.94
C ASP A 73 2.35 -13.99 11.20
N SER A 74 2.66 -13.24 10.14
CA SER A 74 3.32 -11.93 10.18
C SER A 74 2.37 -10.72 10.29
N TRP A 75 1.05 -10.93 10.33
CA TRP A 75 0.10 -9.83 10.18
C TRP A 75 0.22 -8.75 11.27
N ALA A 76 0.45 -9.17 12.52
CA ALA A 76 0.66 -8.24 13.64
C ALA A 76 1.88 -7.33 13.41
N ALA A 77 2.97 -7.87 12.87
CA ALA A 77 4.16 -7.09 12.54
C ALA A 77 3.87 -6.08 11.42
N ILE A 78 3.18 -6.50 10.35
CA ILE A 78 2.78 -5.62 9.25
C ILE A 78 1.96 -4.42 9.76
N ARG A 79 0.94 -4.68 10.61
CA ARG A 79 0.13 -3.63 11.24
C ARG A 79 0.98 -2.65 12.05
N THR A 80 1.90 -3.18 12.86
CA THR A 80 2.82 -2.38 13.68
C THR A 80 3.69 -1.46 12.80
N PHE A 81 4.24 -1.97 11.71
CA PHE A 81 5.09 -1.18 10.81
C PHE A 81 4.30 -0.12 10.02
N ILE A 82 3.02 -0.36 9.74
CA ILE A 82 2.17 0.61 9.04
C ILE A 82 1.68 1.72 9.98
N ILE A 83 1.09 1.36 11.13
CA ILE A 83 0.38 2.31 12.02
C ILE A 83 1.23 2.81 13.18
N ASP A 84 1.90 1.92 13.90
CA ASP A 84 2.42 2.23 15.25
C ASP A 84 3.85 2.80 15.25
N ARG A 85 4.57 2.71 14.12
CA ARG A 85 5.93 3.26 13.99
C ARG A 85 5.93 4.78 13.82
N GLY A 86 7.07 5.39 14.12
CA GLY A 86 7.25 6.84 14.03
C GLY A 86 7.02 7.42 12.62
N ALA A 87 7.02 8.74 12.55
CA ALA A 87 6.92 9.50 11.30
C ALA A 87 8.32 9.80 10.72
N THR A 88 9.33 8.95 10.94
CA THR A 88 10.66 9.21 10.37
C THR A 88 10.67 8.88 8.89
N ARG A 89 11.61 9.48 8.14
CA ARG A 89 11.82 9.16 6.72
C ARG A 89 12.00 7.64 6.51
N LEU A 90 12.77 7.01 7.38
CA LEU A 90 13.07 5.57 7.30
C LEU A 90 11.86 4.70 7.62
N ASP A 91 10.95 5.14 8.49
CA ASP A 91 9.66 4.45 8.68
C ASP A 91 8.81 4.54 7.41
N GLY A 92 8.81 5.70 6.74
CA GLY A 92 8.17 5.86 5.43
C GLY A 92 8.69 4.89 4.37
N GLU A 93 10.00 4.65 4.33
CA GLU A 93 10.61 3.69 3.40
C GLU A 93 10.15 2.23 3.65
N VAL A 94 9.99 1.83 4.91
CA VAL A 94 9.46 0.49 5.26
C VAL A 94 8.01 0.38 4.83
N ARG A 95 7.18 1.38 5.13
CA ARG A 95 5.78 1.42 4.72
C ARG A 95 5.64 1.35 3.21
N PHE A 96 6.44 2.13 2.48
CA PHE A 96 6.48 2.09 1.02
C PHE A 96 6.74 0.67 0.52
N SER A 97 7.81 0.01 1.03
CA SER A 97 8.11 -1.37 0.65
C SER A 97 6.99 -2.35 1.00
N LEU A 98 6.30 -2.19 2.13
CA LEU A 98 5.14 -3.03 2.47
C LEU A 98 3.97 -2.80 1.50
N PHE A 99 3.64 -1.55 1.17
CA PHE A 99 2.57 -1.24 0.23
C PHE A 99 2.84 -1.79 -1.18
N CYS A 100 4.11 -1.83 -1.62
CA CYS A 100 4.48 -2.42 -2.92
C CYS A 100 4.19 -3.92 -3.06
N PHE A 101 3.93 -4.64 -1.97
CA PHE A 101 3.71 -6.09 -1.98
C PHE A 101 2.38 -6.51 -1.36
N LEU A 102 1.63 -5.58 -0.75
CA LEU A 102 0.33 -5.90 -0.15
C LEU A 102 -0.74 -6.29 -1.19
N ASP A 103 -0.53 -5.93 -2.45
CA ASP A 103 -1.32 -6.37 -3.60
C ASP A 103 -1.19 -7.88 -3.91
N ASP A 104 -0.16 -8.55 -3.38
CA ASP A 104 0.00 -9.99 -3.53
C ASP A 104 -0.90 -10.82 -2.58
N LEU A 105 -1.55 -10.22 -1.57
CA LEU A 105 -2.41 -10.95 -0.63
C LEU A 105 -3.50 -11.83 -1.30
N PRO A 106 -4.24 -11.37 -2.32
CA PRO A 106 -5.17 -12.21 -3.06
C PRO A 106 -4.50 -13.41 -3.75
N ARG A 107 -3.24 -13.25 -4.22
CA ARG A 107 -2.47 -14.32 -4.87
C ARG A 107 -1.96 -15.36 -3.87
N LEU A 108 -1.83 -14.99 -2.59
CA LEU A 108 -1.48 -15.90 -1.50
C LEU A 108 -2.66 -16.74 -0.99
N SER A 109 -3.84 -16.64 -1.63
CA SER A 109 -5.09 -17.23 -1.13
C SER A 109 -5.40 -16.80 0.32
N ALA A 110 -5.04 -15.56 0.68
CA ALA A 110 -5.40 -15.00 1.96
C ALA A 110 -6.93 -14.98 2.13
N ALA A 111 -7.39 -15.13 3.37
CA ALA A 111 -8.82 -15.06 3.66
C ALA A 111 -9.38 -13.69 3.23
N PRO A 112 -10.58 -13.61 2.62
CA PRO A 112 -11.19 -12.34 2.22
C PRO A 112 -11.28 -11.32 3.36
N ALA A 113 -11.52 -11.78 4.59
CA ALA A 113 -11.53 -10.93 5.78
C ALA A 113 -10.18 -10.23 6.04
N LEU A 114 -9.06 -10.91 5.75
CA LEU A 114 -7.73 -10.33 5.92
C LEU A 114 -7.41 -9.30 4.83
N ILE A 115 -7.82 -9.57 3.58
CA ILE A 115 -7.69 -8.61 2.47
C ILE A 115 -8.48 -7.34 2.80
N SER A 116 -9.71 -7.51 3.30
CA SER A 116 -10.55 -6.40 3.77
C SER A 116 -9.92 -5.64 4.94
N GLU A 117 -9.39 -6.34 5.93
CA GLU A 117 -8.68 -5.74 7.05
C GLU A 117 -7.44 -4.95 6.58
N ALA A 118 -6.68 -5.50 5.62
CA ALA A 118 -5.57 -4.79 5.01
C ALA A 118 -6.03 -3.52 4.31
N ALA A 119 -7.21 -3.51 3.72
CA ALA A 119 -7.74 -2.32 3.10
C ALA A 119 -8.11 -1.21 4.04
N HIS A 120 -8.77 -1.57 5.13
CA HIS A 120 -9.03 -0.64 6.19
C HIS A 120 -7.74 -0.13 6.84
N LEU A 121 -6.72 -0.98 7.01
CA LEU A 121 -5.40 -0.58 7.51
C LEU A 121 -4.73 0.48 6.63
N VAL A 122 -4.74 0.28 5.31
CA VAL A 122 -4.19 1.26 4.35
C VAL A 122 -4.98 2.56 4.39
N GLY A 123 -6.32 2.48 4.46
CA GLY A 123 -7.18 3.65 4.64
C GLY A 123 -6.88 4.43 5.93
N ASP A 124 -6.74 3.72 7.05
CA ASP A 124 -6.40 4.28 8.36
C ASP A 124 -5.05 5.01 8.32
N TYR A 125 -4.05 4.41 7.67
CA TYR A 125 -2.76 5.05 7.43
C TYR A 125 -2.93 6.35 6.62
N LEU A 126 -3.65 6.31 5.49
CA LEU A 126 -3.85 7.49 4.65
C LEU A 126 -4.57 8.63 5.41
N ARG A 127 -5.54 8.34 6.27
CA ARG A 127 -6.24 9.39 7.05
C ARG A 127 -5.28 10.19 7.95
N HIS A 128 -4.17 9.57 8.37
CA HIS A 128 -3.20 10.13 9.30
C HIS A 128 -1.84 10.47 8.66
N ALA A 129 -1.70 10.30 7.35
CA ALA A 129 -0.42 10.50 6.65
C ALA A 129 0.00 11.98 6.57
N GLU A 130 1.16 12.30 7.16
CA GLU A 130 1.74 13.65 7.21
C GLU A 130 2.60 13.98 5.97
N SER A 131 3.11 15.22 5.87
CA SER A 131 3.88 15.71 4.71
C SER A 131 5.20 14.98 4.45
N ASN A 132 5.79 14.34 5.46
CA ASN A 132 7.08 13.66 5.37
C ASN A 132 6.99 12.21 4.87
N THR A 133 5.78 11.69 4.62
CA THR A 133 5.56 10.30 4.15
C THR A 133 5.11 10.23 2.68
N ALA A 134 5.41 11.26 1.88
CA ALA A 134 4.84 11.44 0.53
C ALA A 134 4.89 10.18 -0.34
N SER A 135 6.05 9.52 -0.50
CA SER A 135 6.18 8.33 -1.36
C SER A 135 5.33 7.14 -0.88
N ALA A 136 5.36 6.83 0.42
CA ALA A 136 4.56 5.74 0.98
C ALA A 136 3.06 6.04 0.92
N THR A 137 2.69 7.31 1.12
CA THR A 137 1.30 7.79 1.04
C THR A 137 0.79 7.66 -0.39
N TRP A 138 1.59 8.08 -1.37
CA TRP A 138 1.27 7.93 -2.78
C TRP A 138 1.07 6.46 -3.16
N MET A 139 1.99 5.58 -2.77
CA MET A 139 1.89 4.13 -3.02
C MET A 139 0.66 3.51 -2.35
N ALA A 140 0.31 3.92 -1.14
CA ALA A 140 -0.92 3.47 -0.47
C ALA A 140 -2.19 3.87 -1.24
N GLY A 141 -2.20 5.08 -1.83
CA GLY A 141 -3.28 5.52 -2.70
C GLY A 141 -3.38 4.70 -3.99
N ASP A 142 -2.25 4.48 -4.67
CA ASP A 142 -2.16 3.64 -5.87
C ASP A 142 -2.58 2.19 -5.58
N LEU A 143 -2.09 1.59 -4.47
CA LEU A 143 -2.47 0.25 -4.01
C LEU A 143 -4.00 0.07 -3.98
N LEU A 144 -4.71 0.97 -3.30
CA LEU A 144 -6.17 0.95 -3.22
C LEU A 144 -6.84 1.21 -4.57
N GLY A 145 -6.31 2.14 -5.36
CA GLY A 145 -6.95 2.61 -6.59
C GLY A 145 -6.78 1.69 -7.80
N ALA A 146 -5.62 1.05 -7.93
CA ALA A 146 -5.22 0.32 -9.11
C ALA A 146 -5.25 -1.21 -8.94
N HIS A 147 -5.02 -1.72 -7.72
CA HIS A 147 -4.72 -3.14 -7.53
C HIS A 147 -5.79 -3.93 -6.79
N TRP A 148 -6.74 -3.26 -6.14
CA TRP A 148 -7.75 -3.91 -5.30
C TRP A 148 -9.18 -3.75 -5.82
N ASP A 149 -10.12 -4.52 -5.27
CA ASP A 149 -11.53 -4.48 -5.69
C ASP A 149 -12.11 -3.07 -5.48
N PRO A 150 -12.53 -2.38 -6.57
CA PRO A 150 -13.10 -1.04 -6.47
C PRO A 150 -14.33 -0.96 -5.56
N ARG A 151 -15.09 -2.05 -5.38
CA ARG A 151 -16.27 -2.07 -4.50
C ARG A 151 -15.92 -1.83 -3.03
N GLU A 152 -14.72 -2.22 -2.62
CA GLU A 152 -14.21 -2.06 -1.27
C GLU A 152 -13.29 -0.84 -1.16
N ALA A 153 -12.37 -0.67 -2.11
CA ALA A 153 -11.34 0.36 -2.02
C ALA A 153 -11.88 1.78 -2.27
N VAL A 154 -12.85 1.97 -3.20
CA VAL A 154 -13.38 3.30 -3.52
C VAL A 154 -14.10 3.95 -2.33
N PRO A 155 -14.97 3.26 -1.57
CA PRO A 155 -15.52 3.82 -0.33
C PRO A 155 -14.45 4.33 0.66
N ILE A 156 -13.36 3.56 0.83
CA ILE A 156 -12.24 3.95 1.70
C ILE A 156 -11.56 5.21 1.16
N LEU A 157 -11.25 5.25 -0.14
CA LEU A 157 -10.62 6.40 -0.79
C LEU A 157 -11.50 7.66 -0.73
N ILE A 158 -12.82 7.54 -0.92
CA ILE A 158 -13.76 8.67 -0.79
C ILE A 158 -13.78 9.19 0.65
N ASP A 159 -13.81 8.30 1.64
CA ASP A 159 -13.77 8.67 3.05
C ASP A 159 -12.45 9.39 3.40
N VAL A 160 -11.30 8.85 2.99
CA VAL A 160 -10.00 9.50 3.18
C VAL A 160 -9.96 10.86 2.48
N LEU A 161 -10.40 10.95 1.23
CA LEU A 161 -10.40 12.21 0.47
C LEU A 161 -11.31 13.26 1.11
N THR A 162 -12.40 12.87 1.76
CA THR A 162 -13.35 13.83 2.36
C THR A 162 -12.96 14.20 3.80
N ASN A 163 -12.52 13.21 4.58
CA ASN A 163 -12.37 13.32 6.03
C ASN A 163 -10.91 13.27 6.50
N GLY A 164 -9.97 12.87 5.63
CA GLY A 164 -8.55 12.71 5.97
C GLY A 164 -7.93 14.00 6.52
N ARG A 165 -7.28 13.89 7.69
CA ARG A 165 -6.77 15.04 8.47
C ARG A 165 -5.78 15.88 7.66
N TYR A 166 -4.86 15.23 6.99
CA TYR A 166 -3.73 15.87 6.32
C TYR A 166 -3.90 15.92 4.80
N ALA A 167 -3.25 16.91 4.17
CA ALA A 167 -3.37 17.11 2.73
C ALA A 167 -2.70 15.99 1.92
N GLU A 168 -1.63 15.35 2.41
CA GLU A 168 -0.98 14.24 1.67
C GLU A 168 -1.89 13.03 1.57
N GLY A 169 -2.50 12.61 2.69
CA GLY A 169 -3.47 11.52 2.69
C GLY A 169 -4.61 11.75 1.69
N ARG A 170 -5.16 12.96 1.67
CA ARG A 170 -6.19 13.36 0.71
C ARG A 170 -5.69 13.36 -0.73
N LEU A 171 -4.48 13.85 -1.00
CA LEU A 171 -3.91 13.81 -2.35
C LEU A 171 -3.66 12.39 -2.85
N ALA A 172 -3.16 11.50 -2.00
CA ALA A 172 -3.00 10.09 -2.34
C ALA A 172 -4.35 9.41 -2.57
N ALA A 173 -5.36 9.74 -1.77
CA ALA A 173 -6.71 9.22 -2.01
C ALA A 173 -7.29 9.71 -3.35
N LEU A 174 -7.09 10.99 -3.69
CA LEU A 174 -7.45 11.54 -5.00
C LEU A 174 -6.73 10.80 -6.13
N HIS A 175 -5.44 10.50 -5.95
CA HIS A 175 -4.66 9.71 -6.90
C HIS A 175 -5.20 8.28 -7.05
N GLY A 176 -5.53 7.61 -5.94
CA GLY A 176 -6.18 6.30 -5.98
C GLY A 176 -7.54 6.33 -6.70
N LEU A 177 -8.35 7.39 -6.47
CA LEU A 177 -9.62 7.55 -7.18
C LEU A 177 -9.43 7.80 -8.68
N GLU A 178 -8.36 8.49 -9.10
CA GLU A 178 -7.99 8.66 -10.50
C GLU A 178 -7.71 7.30 -11.18
N HIS A 179 -6.99 6.41 -10.50
CA HIS A 179 -6.77 5.04 -10.99
C HIS A 179 -8.05 4.22 -11.01
N ALA A 180 -8.83 4.27 -9.92
CA ALA A 180 -10.06 3.50 -9.80
C ALA A 180 -11.09 3.89 -10.86
N ILE A 181 -11.21 5.19 -11.16
CA ILE A 181 -12.09 5.63 -12.25
C ILE A 181 -11.57 5.16 -13.61
N GLY A 182 -10.24 5.18 -13.83
CA GLY A 182 -9.55 4.68 -15.03
C GLY A 182 -9.91 3.23 -15.37
N ASN A 183 -10.14 2.43 -14.33
CA ASN A 183 -10.46 1.01 -14.42
C ASN A 183 -11.98 0.72 -14.39
N ALA A 184 -12.80 1.67 -13.93
CA ALA A 184 -14.24 1.51 -13.81
C ALA A 184 -14.99 1.95 -15.07
N ASP A 185 -16.22 1.45 -15.24
CA ASP A 185 -17.17 2.06 -16.16
C ASP A 185 -17.61 3.43 -15.63
N CYS A 186 -17.15 4.49 -16.28
CA CYS A 186 -17.43 5.89 -15.93
C CYS A 186 -18.93 6.21 -15.92
N SER A 187 -19.72 5.50 -16.72
CA SER A 187 -21.17 5.68 -16.81
C SER A 187 -21.93 5.00 -15.67
N GLY A 188 -21.28 4.05 -14.98
CA GLY A 188 -21.85 3.33 -13.85
C GLY A 188 -21.97 4.19 -12.59
N ALA A 189 -22.81 3.73 -11.65
CA ALA A 189 -23.05 4.41 -10.38
C ALA A 189 -21.76 4.67 -9.59
N LEU A 190 -20.80 3.75 -9.63
CA LEU A 190 -19.50 3.89 -8.97
C LEU A 190 -18.67 5.03 -9.59
N GLY A 191 -18.52 5.04 -10.91
CA GLY A 191 -17.80 6.09 -11.62
C GLY A 191 -18.41 7.48 -11.39
N GLN A 192 -19.74 7.58 -11.46
CA GLN A 192 -20.47 8.83 -11.17
C GLN A 192 -20.28 9.29 -9.71
N SER A 193 -20.20 8.37 -8.76
CA SER A 193 -19.88 8.69 -7.36
C SER A 193 -18.48 9.29 -7.23
N ILE A 194 -17.48 8.70 -7.90
CA ILE A 194 -16.10 9.22 -7.91
C ILE A 194 -16.06 10.64 -8.51
N ILE A 195 -16.66 10.85 -9.68
CA ILE A 195 -16.70 12.16 -10.35
C ILE A 195 -17.33 13.23 -9.46
N ARG A 196 -18.43 12.90 -8.79
CA ARG A 196 -19.13 13.82 -7.88
C ARG A 196 -18.25 14.25 -6.72
N VAL A 197 -17.55 13.29 -6.09
CA VAL A 197 -16.64 13.58 -4.97
C VAL A 197 -15.47 14.44 -5.43
N ILE A 198 -14.83 14.10 -6.56
CA ILE A 198 -13.72 14.90 -7.11
C ILE A 198 -14.18 16.34 -7.41
N SER A 199 -15.38 16.51 -7.98
CA SER A 199 -15.94 17.83 -8.28
C SER A 199 -16.18 18.67 -7.02
N LYS A 200 -16.71 18.05 -5.97
CA LYS A 200 -16.89 18.71 -4.65
C LYS A 200 -15.55 19.09 -4.03
N VAL A 201 -14.57 18.20 -4.07
CA VAL A 201 -13.23 18.45 -3.52
C VAL A 201 -12.53 19.60 -4.27
N ALA A 202 -12.71 19.69 -5.59
CA ALA A 202 -12.16 20.77 -6.40
C ALA A 202 -12.69 22.17 -5.96
N SER A 203 -13.93 22.26 -5.50
CA SER A 203 -14.51 23.53 -5.02
C SER A 203 -14.27 23.77 -3.53
N ASP A 204 -14.37 22.73 -2.71
CA ASP A 204 -14.62 22.89 -1.27
C ASP A 204 -13.50 22.32 -0.37
N ASP A 205 -12.47 21.64 -0.89
CA ASP A 205 -11.41 21.12 -0.01
C ASP A 205 -10.70 22.25 0.71
N ARG A 206 -10.41 22.07 2.00
CA ARG A 206 -9.72 23.06 2.84
C ARG A 206 -8.31 23.42 2.34
N SER A 207 -7.63 22.52 1.64
CA SER A 207 -6.29 22.72 1.10
C SER A 207 -6.35 23.19 -0.35
N ARG A 208 -5.76 24.37 -0.63
CA ARG A 208 -5.62 24.88 -2.00
C ARG A 208 -4.95 23.86 -2.93
N ARG A 209 -3.91 23.18 -2.46
CA ARG A 209 -3.18 22.16 -3.23
C ARG A 209 -4.08 20.98 -3.61
N VAL A 210 -4.95 20.53 -2.71
CA VAL A 210 -5.90 19.44 -2.99
C VAL A 210 -6.96 19.91 -3.99
N ARG A 211 -7.49 21.13 -3.83
CA ARG A 211 -8.44 21.72 -4.80
C ARG A 211 -7.85 21.80 -6.20
N GLU A 212 -6.63 22.32 -6.34
CA GLU A 212 -5.94 22.45 -7.63
C GLU A 212 -5.67 21.08 -8.27
N SER A 213 -5.24 20.08 -7.50
CA SER A 213 -5.08 18.71 -8.00
C SER A 213 -6.41 18.09 -8.43
N ALA A 214 -7.47 18.24 -7.64
CA ALA A 214 -8.80 17.73 -8.00
C ALA A 214 -9.36 18.42 -9.25
N GLN A 215 -9.11 19.72 -9.40
CA GLN A 215 -9.45 20.48 -10.60
C GLN A 215 -8.71 19.97 -11.85
N ARG A 216 -7.43 19.58 -11.70
CA ARG A 216 -6.67 18.93 -12.78
C ARG A 216 -7.27 17.59 -13.17
N VAL A 217 -7.54 16.72 -12.19
CA VAL A 217 -8.16 15.40 -12.44
C VAL A 217 -9.53 15.55 -13.12
N ARG A 218 -10.35 16.50 -12.66
CA ARG A 218 -11.64 16.83 -13.27
C ARG A 218 -11.51 17.25 -14.74
N ASN A 219 -10.40 17.89 -15.10
CA ASN A 219 -10.12 18.33 -16.47
C ASN A 219 -9.35 17.27 -17.29
N GLY A 220 -9.27 16.02 -16.82
CA GLY A 220 -8.57 14.94 -17.51
C GLY A 220 -7.04 15.01 -17.42
N VAL A 221 -6.49 15.81 -16.51
CA VAL A 221 -5.04 15.90 -16.28
C VAL A 221 -4.67 15.07 -15.05
N SER A 222 -3.73 14.12 -15.23
CA SER A 222 -3.30 13.26 -14.12
C SER A 222 -2.71 14.05 -12.96
N VAL A 223 -2.90 13.55 -11.73
CA VAL A 223 -2.21 14.07 -10.53
C VAL A 223 -0.69 14.02 -10.73
N CYS A 224 -0.19 12.99 -11.41
CA CYS A 224 1.24 12.78 -11.67
C CYS A 224 1.83 13.68 -12.76
N GLY A 225 1.01 14.52 -13.42
CA GLY A 225 1.48 15.41 -14.49
C GLY A 225 1.81 14.72 -15.81
N GLN A 226 1.59 13.41 -15.91
CA GLN A 226 1.52 12.71 -17.19
C GLN A 226 0.21 13.08 -17.91
N PRO A 227 0.15 12.99 -19.25
CA PRO A 227 -1.12 13.07 -19.97
C PRO A 227 -2.08 12.09 -19.29
N GLY A 228 -3.15 12.61 -18.69
CA GLY A 228 -4.10 11.77 -17.95
C GLY A 228 -4.73 10.76 -18.88
N ILE A 229 -5.37 9.74 -18.30
CA ILE A 229 -6.29 8.88 -19.03
C ILE A 229 -7.33 9.81 -19.66
N ALA A 230 -7.16 10.15 -20.93
CA ALA A 230 -7.86 11.23 -21.64
C ALA A 230 -9.31 10.85 -21.97
N LYS A 231 -10.03 10.23 -21.03
CA LYS A 231 -11.39 9.72 -21.17
C LYS A 231 -12.42 10.51 -20.35
N TYR A 232 -12.00 11.51 -19.57
CA TYR A 232 -12.85 12.18 -18.57
C TYR A 232 -13.22 13.62 -18.90
N ALA A 233 -13.18 14.05 -20.16
CA ALA A 233 -13.95 15.22 -20.52
C ALA A 233 -15.41 14.74 -20.62
N PRO A 234 -16.30 14.96 -19.62
CA PRO A 234 -17.71 14.96 -19.96
C PRO A 234 -17.84 16.00 -21.06
N ASP A 235 -18.56 15.68 -22.14
CA ASP A 235 -18.97 16.68 -23.11
C ASP A 235 -19.68 17.79 -22.30
N VAL A 236 -18.98 18.91 -22.09
CA VAL A 236 -19.53 20.17 -21.58
C VAL A 236 -19.89 21.01 -22.78
#